data_AF-A0A2H9PR64-F1
#
_entry.id   AF-A0A2H9PR64-F1
#
_cell.length_a   1.000
_cell.length_b   1.000
_cell.length_c   1.000
_cell.angle_alpha   90.00
_cell.angle_beta   90.00
_cell.angle_gamma   90.00
#
_symmetry.space_group_name_H-M   'P 1'
#
loop_
_entity.id
_entity.type
_entity.pdbx_description
1 polymer ?
#
loop_
_entity_poly.entity_id
_entity_poly.type
_entity_poly.pdbx_seq_one_letter_code
_entity_poly.pdbx_strand_id
1 'polypeptide(L)'
;MLNYEELENLARLKRLSLVNIEKDYLQELILLSIYSIVSKGLVFKGGTCLYKIYKLNRFSEDLDFSLTEKLDIKKLANKIASDLELLNIKCRIKEIKEYKNEINIRLLLNGPLYKGSRETQCFIPLNISRKEQIILEPKRESIISLYKEIPNFELFSMQEKEILAEKVRAVFTRQKPRDIYDLWFLIVNKKIAPDKNLINKKLALYNTEFNFKEFTRKIEIMRNLWQIDLKNLIIGELQEFDKVKKELYKKFKSAEI
;
A
#
# COMPACT_ATOMS: atom_id res chain seq x y z
N MET A 1 7.20 -22.58 -6.37
CA MET A 1 7.32 -21.77 -5.15
C MET A 1 8.79 -21.55 -4.86
N LEU A 2 9.19 -20.30 -4.57
CA LEU A 2 10.53 -19.95 -4.10
C LEU A 2 10.98 -20.84 -2.94
N ASN A 3 12.22 -21.32 -3.00
CA ASN A 3 12.83 -22.03 -1.88
C ASN A 3 13.39 -21.06 -0.83
N TYR A 4 13.75 -21.58 0.34
CA TYR A 4 14.23 -20.76 1.47
C TYR A 4 15.53 -19.99 1.15
N GLU A 5 16.47 -20.61 0.45
CA GLU A 5 17.75 -19.99 0.09
C GLU A 5 17.54 -18.82 -0.87
N GLU A 6 16.70 -19.00 -1.89
CA GLU A 6 16.30 -17.93 -2.80
C GLU A 6 15.61 -16.78 -2.05
N LEU A 7 14.70 -17.11 -1.14
CA LEU A 7 14.02 -16.13 -0.31
C LEU A 7 14.99 -15.34 0.57
N GLU A 8 15.95 -16.02 1.21
CA GLU A 8 16.97 -15.37 2.04
C GLU A 8 17.88 -14.45 1.23
N ASN A 9 18.32 -14.89 0.04
CA ASN A 9 19.11 -14.06 -0.86
C ASN A 9 18.35 -12.80 -1.31
N LEU A 10 17.06 -12.94 -1.64
CA LEU A 10 16.20 -11.81 -1.97
C LEU A 10 15.93 -10.89 -0.76
N ALA A 11 15.81 -11.45 0.45
CA ALA A 11 15.66 -10.69 1.68
C ALA A 11 16.86 -9.76 1.89
N ARG A 12 18.08 -10.29 1.73
CA ARG A 12 19.33 -9.53 1.83
C ARG A 12 19.42 -8.45 0.75
N LEU A 13 19.11 -8.81 -0.50
CA LEU A 13 19.13 -7.88 -1.63
C LEU A 13 18.16 -6.70 -1.43
N LYS A 14 16.92 -6.98 -1.01
CA LYS A 14 15.88 -5.97 -0.77
C LYS A 14 15.95 -5.31 0.61
N ARG A 15 16.88 -5.75 1.47
CA ARG A 15 17.04 -5.30 2.86
C ARG A 15 15.73 -5.42 3.66
N LEU A 16 15.06 -6.56 3.52
CA LEU A 16 13.84 -6.91 4.23
C LEU A 16 14.10 -8.07 5.20
N SER A 17 13.27 -8.16 6.25
CA SER A 17 13.21 -9.39 7.05
C SER A 17 12.66 -10.55 6.21
N LEU A 18 12.95 -11.79 6.60
CA LEU A 18 12.41 -13.00 5.95
C LEU A 18 10.87 -12.95 5.84
N VAL A 19 10.19 -12.52 6.91
CA VAL A 19 8.74 -12.39 6.93
C VAL A 19 8.23 -11.36 5.92
N ASN A 20 8.93 -10.23 5.78
CA ASN A 20 8.51 -9.17 4.86
C ASN A 20 8.81 -9.54 3.40
N ILE A 21 9.91 -10.23 3.11
CA ILE A 21 10.17 -10.69 1.74
C ILE A 21 9.20 -11.79 1.30
N GLU A 22 8.76 -12.67 2.21
CA GLU A 22 7.70 -13.65 1.93
C GLU A 22 6.39 -12.92 1.59
N LYS A 23 6.00 -11.93 2.41
CA LYS A 23 4.82 -11.11 2.15
C LYS A 23 4.93 -10.38 0.81
N ASP A 24 6.10 -9.81 0.51
CA ASP A 24 6.35 -9.09 -0.73
C ASP A 24 6.14 -9.97 -1.99
N TYR A 25 6.68 -11.19 -1.95
CA TYR A 25 6.50 -12.21 -2.99
C TYR A 25 5.03 -12.60 -3.15
N LEU A 26 4.36 -12.95 -2.05
CA LEU A 26 2.96 -13.38 -2.07
C LEU A 26 2.02 -12.24 -2.51
N GLN A 27 2.30 -11.00 -2.12
CA GLN A 27 1.57 -9.82 -2.59
C GLN A 27 1.67 -9.66 -4.12
N GLU A 28 2.84 -9.94 -4.70
CA GLU A 28 3.06 -9.82 -6.14
C GLU A 28 2.32 -10.91 -6.92
N LEU A 29 2.30 -12.14 -6.42
CA LEU A 29 1.46 -13.21 -6.96
C LEU A 29 -0.03 -12.89 -6.90
N ILE A 30 -0.49 -12.31 -5.78
CA ILE A 30 -1.89 -11.88 -5.63
C ILE A 30 -2.20 -10.77 -6.64
N LEU A 31 -1.31 -9.78 -6.83
CA LEU A 31 -1.50 -8.73 -7.82
C LEU A 31 -1.54 -9.30 -9.25
N LEU A 32 -0.64 -10.22 -9.59
CA LEU A 32 -0.65 -10.92 -10.88
C LEU A 32 -1.99 -11.64 -11.11
N SER A 33 -2.47 -12.39 -10.11
CA SER A 33 -3.75 -13.08 -10.17
C SER A 33 -4.92 -12.12 -10.38
N ILE A 34 -5.00 -11.05 -9.59
CA ILE A 34 -6.04 -10.02 -9.69
C ILE A 34 -6.08 -9.44 -11.10
N TYR A 35 -4.95 -8.91 -11.58
CA TYR A 35 -4.87 -8.21 -12.88
C TYR A 35 -4.88 -9.13 -14.09
N SER A 36 -4.92 -10.46 -13.90
CA SER A 36 -5.24 -11.41 -14.97
C SER A 36 -6.73 -11.40 -15.36
N ILE A 37 -7.61 -10.89 -14.49
CA ILE A 37 -9.07 -10.87 -14.70
C ILE A 37 -9.72 -9.50 -14.49
N VAL A 38 -8.97 -8.50 -13.99
CA VAL A 38 -9.46 -7.13 -13.82
C VAL A 38 -8.60 -6.14 -14.59
N SER A 39 -9.23 -5.06 -15.06
CA SER A 39 -8.55 -3.93 -15.69
C SER A 39 -8.69 -2.66 -14.83
N LYS A 40 -9.17 -1.54 -15.39
CA LYS A 40 -9.43 -0.29 -14.68
C LYS A 40 -10.51 -0.41 -13.59
N GLY A 41 -11.29 -1.49 -13.59
CA GLY A 41 -12.36 -1.78 -12.62
C GLY A 41 -11.90 -1.88 -11.16
N LEU A 42 -10.62 -2.13 -10.93
CA LEU A 42 -9.99 -2.19 -9.60
C LEU A 42 -8.62 -1.49 -9.66
N VAL A 43 -8.48 -0.37 -8.96
CA VAL A 43 -7.29 0.49 -9.04
C VAL A 43 -6.43 0.29 -7.79
N PHE A 44 -5.18 -0.13 -7.96
CA PHE A 44 -4.23 -0.35 -6.88
C PHE A 44 -3.71 0.98 -6.31
N LYS A 45 -3.62 1.08 -4.97
CA LYS A 45 -3.23 2.32 -4.29
C LYS A 45 -2.57 2.05 -2.93
N GLY A 46 -2.40 3.10 -2.14
CA GLY A 46 -1.92 2.99 -0.76
C GLY A 46 -0.42 2.73 -0.65
N GLY A 47 0.00 2.24 0.52
CA GLY A 47 1.41 2.10 0.87
C GLY A 47 2.16 1.07 0.02
N THR A 48 1.50 -0.03 -0.32
CA THR A 48 2.12 -1.12 -1.10
C THR A 48 2.26 -0.73 -2.58
N CYS A 49 1.32 0.07 -3.11
CA CYS A 49 1.48 0.71 -4.41
C CYS A 49 2.68 1.66 -4.43
N LEU A 50 2.84 2.49 -3.40
CA LEU A 50 4.01 3.35 -3.24
C LEU A 50 5.32 2.55 -3.17
N TYR A 51 5.32 1.43 -2.44
CA TYR A 51 6.46 0.54 -2.33
C TYR A 51 6.85 -0.11 -3.67
N LYS A 52 5.91 -0.82 -4.32
CA LYS A 52 6.19 -1.62 -5.52
C LYS A 52 6.45 -0.76 -6.76
N ILE A 53 5.65 0.29 -6.97
CA ILE A 53 5.68 1.13 -8.18
C ILE A 53 6.58 2.33 -7.98
N TYR A 54 6.29 3.13 -6.96
CA TYR A 54 6.97 4.40 -6.71
C TYR A 54 8.24 4.26 -5.85
N LYS A 55 8.68 3.04 -5.54
CA LYS A 55 9.95 2.75 -4.84
C LYS A 55 10.07 3.44 -3.47
N LEU A 56 8.97 3.51 -2.74
CA LEU A 56 8.97 3.93 -1.33
C LEU A 56 9.94 3.04 -0.53
N ASN A 57 10.77 3.66 0.30
CA ASN A 57 11.79 2.99 1.10
C ASN A 57 11.26 2.55 2.47
N ARG A 58 10.02 2.06 2.51
CA ARG A 58 9.48 1.31 3.64
C ARG A 58 8.55 0.22 3.16
N PHE A 59 8.52 -0.89 3.89
CA PHE A 59 7.62 -1.99 3.58
C PHE A 59 6.18 -1.66 3.98
N SER A 60 5.23 -2.29 3.28
CA SER A 60 3.79 -2.15 3.51
C SER A 60 3.11 -3.51 3.32
N GLU A 61 2.29 -3.91 4.28
CA GLU A 61 1.77 -5.27 4.37
C GLU A 61 0.40 -5.46 3.68
N ASP A 62 -0.38 -4.37 3.58
CA ASP A 62 -1.77 -4.41 3.11
C ASP A 62 -1.85 -4.20 1.59
N LEU A 63 -2.76 -4.88 0.89
CA LEU A 63 -3.10 -4.56 -0.50
C LEU A 63 -4.37 -3.69 -0.54
N ASP A 64 -4.22 -2.41 -0.89
CA ASP A 64 -5.32 -1.45 -0.92
C ASP A 64 -5.76 -1.14 -2.35
N PHE A 65 -7.08 -1.12 -2.59
CA PHE A 65 -7.67 -0.84 -3.90
C PHE A 65 -8.84 0.15 -3.82
N SER A 66 -9.13 0.83 -4.92
CA SER A 66 -10.42 1.50 -5.17
C SER A 66 -11.19 0.72 -6.22
N LEU A 67 -12.46 0.42 -5.94
CA LEU A 67 -13.37 -0.19 -6.89
C LEU A 67 -14.03 0.88 -7.75
N THR A 68 -13.91 0.76 -9.07
CA THR A 68 -14.51 1.71 -10.03
C THR A 68 -15.66 1.08 -10.83
N GLU A 69 -15.68 -0.25 -10.92
CA GLU A 69 -16.70 -1.02 -11.62
C GLU A 69 -17.24 -2.14 -10.72
N LYS A 70 -18.42 -2.70 -11.04
CA LYS A 70 -18.94 -3.85 -10.29
C LYS A 70 -18.02 -5.05 -10.48
N LEU A 71 -17.62 -5.66 -9.37
CA LEU A 71 -16.76 -6.84 -9.36
C LEU A 71 -17.36 -7.92 -8.45
N ASP A 72 -17.37 -9.16 -8.92
CA ASP A 72 -17.71 -10.31 -8.08
C ASP A 72 -16.53 -10.65 -7.17
N ILE A 73 -16.65 -10.22 -5.91
CA ILE A 73 -15.62 -10.37 -4.87
C ILE A 73 -15.34 -11.83 -4.55
N LYS A 74 -16.37 -12.69 -4.54
CA LYS A 74 -16.19 -14.12 -4.27
C LYS A 74 -15.45 -14.78 -5.42
N LYS A 75 -15.81 -14.46 -6.67
CA LYS A 75 -15.09 -14.94 -7.86
C LYS A 75 -13.64 -14.47 -7.86
N LEU A 76 -13.36 -13.21 -7.53
CA LEU A 76 -12.00 -12.68 -7.38
C LEU A 76 -11.20 -13.46 -6.33
N ALA A 77 -11.74 -13.62 -5.12
CA ALA A 77 -11.06 -14.32 -4.03
C ALA A 77 -10.79 -15.80 -4.36
N ASN A 78 -11.75 -16.48 -4.99
CA ASN A 78 -11.58 -17.86 -5.43
C ASN A 78 -10.54 -17.98 -6.54
N LYS A 79 -10.50 -17.03 -7.50
CA LYS A 79 -9.46 -16.99 -8.54
C LYS A 79 -8.07 -16.85 -7.94
N ILE A 80 -7.89 -15.95 -6.97
CA ILE A 80 -6.63 -15.79 -6.24
C ILE A 80 -6.22 -17.11 -5.57
N ALA A 81 -7.15 -17.76 -4.87
CA ALA A 81 -6.86 -19.02 -4.21
C ALA A 81 -6.46 -20.13 -5.20
N SER A 82 -7.19 -20.25 -6.32
CA SER A 82 -6.90 -21.25 -7.36
C SER A 82 -5.56 -21.02 -8.05
N ASP A 83 -5.22 -19.77 -8.42
CA ASP A 83 -3.94 -19.47 -9.08
C ASP A 83 -2.75 -19.77 -8.18
N LEU A 84 -2.87 -19.45 -6.89
CA LEU A 84 -1.81 -19.73 -5.91
C LEU A 84 -1.63 -21.23 -5.67
N GLU A 85 -2.72 -22.01 -5.69
CA GLU A 85 -2.66 -23.46 -5.57
C GLU A 85 -1.88 -24.10 -6.74
N LEU A 86 -1.97 -23.54 -7.96
CA LEU A 86 -1.17 -23.99 -9.11
C LEU A 86 0.36 -23.84 -8.88
N LEU A 87 0.76 -22.96 -7.95
CA LEU A 87 2.14 -22.75 -7.55
C LEU A 87 2.51 -23.51 -6.28
N ASN A 88 1.65 -24.43 -5.83
CA ASN A 88 1.73 -25.16 -4.56
C ASN A 88 1.67 -24.27 -3.31
N ILE A 89 1.03 -23.09 -3.42
CA ILE A 89 0.81 -22.18 -2.30
C ILE A 89 -0.64 -22.31 -1.85
N LYS A 90 -0.85 -23.11 -0.79
CA LYS A 90 -2.19 -23.30 -0.24
C LYS A 90 -2.75 -21.98 0.28
N CYS A 91 -3.83 -21.51 -0.33
CA CYS A 91 -4.50 -20.26 0.01
C CYS A 91 -5.89 -20.52 0.58
N ARG A 92 -6.11 -20.12 1.84
CA ARG A 92 -7.43 -20.16 2.49
C ARG A 92 -7.99 -18.75 2.62
N ILE A 93 -9.19 -18.56 2.06
CA ILE A 93 -10.00 -17.36 2.32
C ILE A 93 -10.51 -17.46 3.77
N LYS A 94 -9.84 -16.75 4.69
CA LYS A 94 -10.24 -16.72 6.10
C LYS A 94 -11.57 -16.02 6.28
N GLU A 95 -11.77 -14.94 5.53
CA GLU A 95 -12.93 -14.07 5.67
C GLU A 95 -13.12 -13.18 4.44
N ILE A 96 -14.38 -12.91 4.10
CA ILE A 96 -14.80 -11.82 3.22
C ILE A 96 -15.86 -11.02 3.99
N LYS A 97 -15.57 -9.76 4.32
CA LYS A 97 -16.54 -8.83 4.90
C LYS A 97 -16.87 -7.72 3.91
N GLU A 98 -18.14 -7.63 3.54
CA GLU A 98 -18.63 -6.54 2.71
C GLU A 98 -19.42 -5.56 3.55
N TYR A 99 -18.98 -4.31 3.53
CA TYR A 99 -19.65 -3.18 4.14
C TYR A 99 -20.18 -2.24 3.03
N LYS A 100 -20.95 -1.23 3.43
CA LYS A 100 -21.50 -0.23 2.48
C LYS A 100 -20.40 0.43 1.63
N ASN A 101 -19.28 0.80 2.27
CA ASN A 101 -18.24 1.64 1.68
C ASN A 101 -16.90 0.93 1.45
N GLU A 102 -16.78 -0.32 1.88
CA GLU A 102 -15.52 -1.06 1.84
C GLU A 102 -15.78 -2.57 1.81
N ILE A 103 -14.80 -3.30 1.30
CA ILE A 103 -14.77 -4.75 1.29
C ILE A 103 -13.40 -5.16 1.83
N ASN A 104 -13.39 -6.07 2.80
CA ASN A 104 -12.17 -6.58 3.41
C ASN A 104 -12.08 -8.09 3.14
N ILE A 105 -11.04 -8.52 2.44
CA ILE A 105 -10.75 -9.95 2.19
C ILE A 105 -9.49 -10.30 2.97
N ARG A 106 -9.53 -11.44 3.66
CA ARG A 106 -8.42 -11.93 4.47
C ARG A 106 -7.93 -13.27 3.96
N LEU A 107 -6.71 -13.30 3.44
CA LEU A 107 -6.08 -14.51 2.90
C LEU A 107 -5.07 -15.06 3.91
N LEU A 108 -5.10 -16.38 4.13
CA LEU A 108 -4.09 -17.13 4.86
C LEU A 108 -3.37 -18.05 3.88
N LEU A 109 -2.06 -17.90 3.79
CA LEU A 109 -1.23 -18.57 2.80
C LEU A 109 -0.18 -19.43 3.48
N ASN A 110 0.02 -20.63 2.95
CA ASN A 110 1.18 -21.44 3.26
C ASN A 110 2.31 -21.03 2.29
N GLY A 111 3.00 -19.94 2.62
CA GLY A 111 4.13 -19.44 1.83
C GLY A 111 5.43 -20.21 2.09
N PRO A 112 6.55 -19.76 1.50
CA PRO A 112 7.86 -20.39 1.65
C PRO A 112 8.37 -20.57 3.11
N LEU A 113 7.90 -19.76 4.06
CA LEU A 113 8.27 -19.87 5.48
C LEU A 113 7.31 -20.75 6.31
N TYR A 114 6.29 -21.33 5.69
CA TYR A 114 5.33 -22.19 6.38
C TYR A 114 5.99 -23.49 6.86
N LYS A 115 5.83 -23.80 8.15
CA LYS A 115 6.43 -24.99 8.81
C LYS A 115 5.39 -25.99 9.31
N GLY A 116 4.19 -25.99 8.73
CA GLY A 116 3.13 -26.93 9.10
C GLY A 116 2.20 -26.47 10.23
N SER A 117 2.45 -25.30 10.84
CA SER A 117 1.64 -24.77 11.94
C SER A 117 0.94 -23.46 11.59
N ARG A 118 -0.18 -23.16 12.26
CA ARG A 118 -0.99 -21.94 12.00
C ARG A 118 -0.20 -20.65 12.23
N GLU A 119 0.75 -20.67 13.15
CA GLU A 119 1.60 -19.54 13.55
C GLU A 119 2.59 -19.16 12.45
N THR A 120 2.90 -20.09 11.55
CA THR A 120 3.78 -19.87 10.39
C THR A 120 3.03 -19.56 9.10
N GLN A 121 1.69 -19.41 9.15
CA GLN A 121 0.93 -19.00 7.98
C GLN A 121 1.09 -17.50 7.72
N CYS A 122 1.33 -17.14 6.47
CA CYS A 122 1.36 -15.76 6.05
C CYS A 122 -0.06 -15.21 5.93
N PHE A 123 -0.29 -14.02 6.46
CA PHE A 123 -1.56 -13.32 6.39
C PHE A 123 -1.44 -12.10 5.47
N ILE A 124 -2.33 -12.00 4.47
CA ILE A 124 -2.38 -10.86 3.55
C ILE A 124 -3.81 -10.29 3.51
N PRO A 125 -4.02 -9.07 4.01
CA PRO A 125 -5.29 -8.38 3.89
C PRO A 125 -5.39 -7.65 2.55
N LEU A 126 -6.56 -7.75 1.93
CA LEU A 126 -6.96 -6.95 0.78
C LEU A 126 -8.10 -6.03 1.21
N ASN A 127 -7.90 -4.72 1.11
CA ASN A 127 -8.89 -3.72 1.44
C ASN A 127 -9.34 -3.03 0.14
N ILE A 128 -10.62 -3.12 -0.20
CA ILE A 128 -11.18 -2.53 -1.41
C ILE A 128 -12.18 -1.45 -1.00
N SER A 129 -11.89 -0.19 -1.33
CA SER A 129 -12.78 0.94 -1.07
C SER A 129 -13.84 1.07 -2.17
N ARG A 130 -15.10 1.22 -1.77
CA ARG A 130 -16.24 1.60 -2.63
C ARG A 130 -16.59 3.09 -2.54
N LYS A 131 -16.10 3.77 -1.50
CA LYS A 131 -16.39 5.19 -1.24
C LYS A 131 -15.41 6.13 -1.92
N GLU A 132 -14.14 5.74 -2.01
CA GLU A 132 -13.07 6.62 -2.48
C GLU A 132 -13.08 6.73 -4.01
N GLN A 133 -13.58 7.86 -4.50
CA GLN A 133 -13.56 8.19 -5.93
C GLN A 133 -12.13 8.39 -6.43
N ILE A 134 -11.85 7.82 -7.59
CA ILE A 134 -10.65 8.11 -8.38
C ILE A 134 -10.88 9.42 -9.13
N ILE A 135 -10.00 10.40 -8.94
CA ILE A 135 -10.14 11.76 -9.49
C ILE A 135 -9.30 11.92 -10.76
N LEU A 136 -8.09 11.35 -10.76
CA LEU A 136 -7.19 11.35 -11.91
C LEU A 136 -7.28 10.01 -12.63
N GLU A 137 -7.14 10.00 -13.96
CA GLU A 137 -7.12 8.75 -14.73
C GLU A 137 -6.07 7.77 -14.17
N PRO A 138 -6.45 6.51 -13.86
CA PRO A 138 -5.51 5.51 -13.38
C PRO A 138 -4.34 5.31 -14.35
N LYS A 139 -3.12 5.23 -13.81
CA LYS A 139 -1.92 4.92 -14.59
C LYS A 139 -1.82 3.42 -14.82
N ARG A 140 -1.56 3.03 -16.06
CA ARG A 140 -1.13 1.67 -16.39
C ARG A 140 0.36 1.56 -16.05
N GLU A 141 0.71 0.64 -15.16
CA GLU A 141 2.06 0.46 -14.65
C GLU A 141 2.53 -0.97 -14.93
N SER A 142 3.79 -1.12 -15.31
CA SER A 142 4.42 -2.44 -15.46
C SER A 142 5.13 -2.83 -14.17
N ILE A 143 4.81 -4.00 -13.63
CA ILE A 143 5.56 -4.62 -12.54
C ILE A 143 6.66 -5.49 -13.16
N ILE A 144 7.91 -5.09 -12.90
CA ILE A 144 9.10 -5.87 -13.25
C ILE A 144 9.48 -6.69 -12.01
N SER A 145 9.21 -7.98 -12.07
CA SER A 145 9.42 -8.89 -10.95
C SER A 145 10.89 -9.26 -10.78
N LEU A 146 11.35 -9.33 -9.52
CA LEU A 146 12.64 -9.95 -9.17
C LEU A 146 12.50 -11.45 -8.86
N TYR A 147 11.26 -11.94 -8.80
CA TYR A 147 10.92 -13.33 -8.54
C TYR A 147 10.75 -14.06 -9.87
N LYS A 148 11.63 -15.03 -10.13
CA LYS A 148 11.72 -15.75 -11.42
C LYS A 148 10.40 -16.40 -11.87
N GLU A 149 9.57 -16.81 -10.92
CA GLU A 149 8.29 -17.49 -11.18
C GLU A 149 7.17 -16.53 -11.60
N ILE A 150 7.36 -15.24 -11.39
CA ILE A 150 6.35 -14.21 -11.67
C ILE A 150 6.76 -13.50 -12.95
N PRO A 151 6.00 -13.65 -14.06
CA PRO A 151 6.25 -12.89 -15.27
C PRO A 151 6.03 -11.40 -15.02
N ASN A 152 6.61 -10.55 -15.86
CA ASN A 152 6.25 -9.15 -15.87
C ASN A 152 4.78 -9.01 -16.26
N PHE A 153 4.05 -8.14 -15.57
CA PHE A 153 2.63 -7.92 -15.82
C PHE A 153 2.28 -6.44 -15.66
N GLU A 154 1.13 -6.06 -16.21
CA GLU A 154 0.61 -4.71 -16.09
C GLU A 154 -0.52 -4.64 -15.06
N LEU A 155 -0.65 -3.50 -14.41
CA LEU A 155 -1.77 -3.20 -13.52
C LEU A 155 -2.20 -1.74 -13.64
N PHE A 156 -3.37 -1.42 -13.09
CA PHE A 156 -3.82 -0.04 -12.97
C PHE A 156 -3.60 0.49 -11.57
N SER A 157 -2.85 1.59 -11.44
CA SER A 157 -2.55 2.23 -10.17
C SER A 157 -3.11 3.64 -10.08
N MET A 158 -3.34 4.09 -8.85
CA MET A 158 -3.60 5.48 -8.56
C MET A 158 -2.33 6.31 -8.78
N GLN A 159 -2.49 7.49 -9.39
CA GLN A 159 -1.37 8.40 -9.58
C GLN A 159 -0.80 8.88 -8.24
N GLU A 160 0.52 9.05 -8.17
CA GLU A 160 1.25 9.50 -6.99
C GLU A 160 0.75 10.85 -6.44
N LYS A 161 0.27 11.76 -7.30
CA LYS A 161 -0.35 13.04 -6.90
C LYS A 161 -1.65 12.82 -6.13
N GLU A 162 -2.44 11.84 -6.54
CA GLU A 162 -3.69 11.52 -5.87
C GLU A 162 -3.47 10.70 -4.60
N ILE A 163 -2.48 9.79 -4.60
CA ILE A 163 -2.03 9.12 -3.37
C ILE A 163 -1.54 10.17 -2.36
N LEU A 164 -0.78 11.18 -2.78
CA LEU A 164 -0.37 12.30 -1.92
C LEU A 164 -1.58 12.97 -1.27
N ALA A 165 -2.61 13.31 -2.06
CA ALA A 165 -3.84 13.90 -1.54
C ALA A 165 -4.57 12.97 -0.56
N GLU A 166 -4.60 11.66 -0.81
CA GLU A 166 -5.15 10.68 0.14
C GLU A 166 -4.33 10.58 1.42
N LYS A 167 -3.01 10.77 1.36
CA LYS A 167 -2.13 10.80 2.53
C LYS A 167 -2.35 12.04 3.37
N VAL A 168 -2.54 13.20 2.75
CA VAL A 168 -2.97 14.41 3.47
C VAL A 168 -4.30 14.16 4.16
N ARG A 169 -5.31 13.67 3.44
CA ARG A 169 -6.60 13.29 4.05
C ARG A 169 -6.41 12.30 5.21
N ALA A 170 -5.59 11.27 5.03
CA ALA A 170 -5.31 10.29 6.08
C ALA A 170 -4.71 10.94 7.35
N VAL A 171 -3.84 11.95 7.23
CA VAL A 171 -3.33 12.69 8.40
C VAL A 171 -4.46 13.40 9.17
N PHE A 172 -5.49 13.90 8.48
CA PHE A 172 -6.65 14.51 9.14
C PHE A 172 -7.56 13.47 9.81
N THR A 173 -7.79 12.34 9.13
CA THR A 173 -8.81 11.36 9.50
C THR A 173 -8.32 10.20 10.35
N ARG A 174 -7.01 9.91 10.38
CA ARG A 174 -6.42 8.82 11.18
C ARG A 174 -5.07 9.20 11.79
N GLN A 175 -4.74 8.59 12.91
CA GLN A 175 -3.49 8.83 13.64
C GLN A 175 -2.46 7.74 13.32
N LYS A 176 -1.90 7.76 12.10
CA LYS A 176 -0.88 6.80 11.67
C LYS A 176 0.39 7.52 11.16
N PRO A 177 1.51 7.52 11.92
CA PRO A 177 2.80 8.10 11.52
C PRO A 177 3.27 7.74 10.11
N ARG A 178 2.98 6.51 9.64
CA ARG A 178 3.34 6.05 8.30
C ARG A 178 2.77 6.92 7.16
N ASP A 179 1.63 7.59 7.38
CA ASP A 179 1.08 8.50 6.37
C ASP A 179 1.90 9.79 6.26
N ILE A 180 2.45 10.27 7.37
CA ILE A 180 3.35 11.43 7.39
C ILE A 180 4.66 11.07 6.67
N TYR A 181 5.20 9.87 6.92
CA TYR A 181 6.39 9.39 6.22
C TYR A 181 6.19 9.28 4.71
N ASP A 182 5.09 8.65 4.27
CA ASP A 182 4.77 8.51 2.84
C ASP A 182 4.60 9.87 2.17
N LEU A 183 3.93 10.80 2.86
CA LEU A 183 3.72 12.16 2.38
C LEU A 183 5.06 12.88 2.21
N TRP A 184 5.96 12.75 3.18
CA TRP A 184 7.32 13.28 3.10
C TRP A 184 8.10 12.68 1.94
N PHE A 185 8.06 11.35 1.77
CA PHE A 185 8.72 10.68 0.67
C PHE A 185 8.22 11.18 -0.69
N LEU A 186 6.90 11.30 -0.86
CA LEU A 186 6.29 11.80 -2.10
C LEU A 186 6.71 13.25 -2.41
N ILE A 187 6.72 14.12 -1.41
CA ILE A 187 7.01 15.54 -1.60
C ILE A 187 8.51 15.81 -1.75
N VAL A 188 9.34 15.16 -0.94
CA VAL A 188 10.78 15.48 -0.83
C VAL A 188 11.59 14.61 -1.78
N ASN A 189 11.41 13.29 -1.75
CA ASN A 189 12.18 12.36 -2.58
C ASN A 189 11.63 12.29 -4.01
N LYS A 190 10.31 12.26 -4.18
CA LYS A 190 9.66 12.22 -5.50
C LYS A 190 9.34 13.59 -6.08
N LYS A 191 9.56 14.66 -5.31
CA LYS A 191 9.37 16.05 -5.76
C LYS A 191 7.96 16.34 -6.27
N ILE A 192 6.96 15.61 -5.74
CA ILE A 192 5.56 15.81 -6.11
C ILE A 192 5.05 17.04 -5.36
N ALA A 193 4.61 18.06 -6.12
CA ALA A 193 3.99 19.25 -5.54
C ALA A 193 2.61 18.90 -4.96
N PRO A 194 2.30 19.32 -3.72
CA PRO A 194 0.93 19.23 -3.21
C PRO A 194 -0.03 20.05 -4.07
N ASP A 195 -1.22 19.52 -4.30
CA ASP A 195 -2.29 20.19 -5.06
C ASP A 195 -3.50 20.39 -4.13
N LYS A 196 -3.78 21.64 -3.77
CA LYS A 196 -4.84 22.01 -2.81
C LYS A 196 -6.22 21.58 -3.30
N ASN A 197 -6.46 21.69 -4.60
CA ASN A 197 -7.75 21.33 -5.19
C ASN A 197 -7.97 19.83 -5.09
N LEU A 198 -6.94 19.03 -5.42
CA LEU A 198 -7.01 17.58 -5.30
C LEU A 198 -7.13 17.13 -3.84
N ILE A 199 -6.38 17.75 -2.93
CA ILE A 199 -6.46 17.52 -1.48
C ILE A 199 -7.88 17.82 -0.96
N ASN A 200 -8.44 18.98 -1.30
CA ASN A 200 -9.78 19.37 -0.86
C ASN A 200 -10.86 18.45 -1.42
N LYS A 201 -10.74 17.99 -2.67
CA LYS A 201 -11.66 16.96 -3.22
C LYS A 201 -11.64 15.67 -2.40
N LYS A 202 -10.45 15.21 -1.97
CA LYS A 202 -10.33 14.01 -1.11
C LYS A 202 -10.84 14.23 0.32
N LEU A 203 -10.66 15.43 0.87
CA LEU A 203 -11.13 15.84 2.20
C LEU A 203 -12.65 16.05 2.24
N ALA A 204 -13.26 16.51 1.15
CA ALA A 204 -14.71 16.75 1.05
C ALA A 204 -15.54 15.47 1.35
N LEU A 205 -15.01 14.27 1.06
CA LEU A 205 -15.63 13.00 1.43
C LEU A 205 -15.81 12.79 2.95
N TYR A 206 -15.18 13.65 3.75
CA TYR A 206 -15.18 13.66 5.21
C TYR A 206 -15.66 15.01 5.76
N ASN A 207 -16.31 15.84 4.94
CA ASN A 207 -16.85 17.15 5.32
C ASN A 207 -15.78 18.06 5.95
N THR A 208 -14.58 18.07 5.39
CA THR A 208 -13.46 18.88 5.85
C THR A 208 -12.71 19.46 4.65
N GLU A 209 -11.90 20.48 4.91
CA GLU A 209 -11.05 21.16 3.94
C GLU A 209 -9.64 21.30 4.51
N PHE A 210 -8.66 21.50 3.64
CA PHE A 210 -7.29 21.63 4.06
C PHE A 210 -7.09 22.92 4.87
N ASN A 211 -6.67 22.75 6.12
CA ASN A 211 -6.23 23.82 6.98
C ASN A 211 -4.80 23.54 7.46
N PHE A 212 -3.86 24.41 7.13
CA PHE A 212 -2.45 24.22 7.47
C PHE A 212 -2.19 24.16 8.98
N LYS A 213 -2.89 24.98 9.78
CA LYS A 213 -2.76 24.97 11.25
C LYS A 213 -3.24 23.65 11.85
N GLU A 214 -4.36 23.11 11.36
CA GLU A 214 -4.81 21.79 11.79
C GLU A 214 -3.86 20.68 11.32
N PHE A 215 -3.42 20.72 10.06
CA PHE A 215 -2.48 19.75 9.50
C PHE A 215 -1.21 19.63 10.34
N THR A 216 -0.60 20.76 10.69
CA THR A 216 0.59 20.82 11.55
C THR A 216 0.31 20.28 12.96
N ARG A 217 -0.84 20.59 13.55
CA ARG A 217 -1.26 20.03 14.85
C ARG A 217 -1.42 18.51 14.79
N LYS A 218 -2.07 17.98 13.74
CA LYS A 218 -2.28 16.54 13.55
C LYS A 218 -0.95 15.79 13.39
N ILE A 219 0.00 16.38 12.67
CA ILE A 219 1.37 15.83 12.56
C ILE A 219 2.02 15.75 13.93
N GLU A 220 1.99 16.83 14.72
CA GLU A 220 2.69 16.90 16.00
C GLU A 220 2.17 15.86 17.02
N ILE A 221 0.87 15.57 17.03
CA ILE A 221 0.26 14.55 17.90
C ILE A 221 0.86 13.16 17.66
N MET A 222 1.29 12.86 16.42
CA MET A 222 1.84 11.55 16.05
C MET A 222 3.34 11.41 16.36
N ARG A 223 4.00 12.44 16.92
CA ARG A 223 5.44 12.43 17.24
C ARG A 223 5.85 11.20 18.05
N ASN A 224 5.14 10.93 19.13
CA ASN A 224 5.51 9.87 20.08
C ASN A 224 5.35 8.46 19.48
N LEU A 225 4.55 8.33 18.42
CA LEU A 225 4.33 7.08 17.69
C LEU A 225 5.34 6.89 16.55
N TRP A 226 6.10 7.93 16.17
CA TRP A 226 6.98 7.92 15.00
C TRP A 226 7.96 6.75 14.99
N GLN A 227 8.74 6.60 16.06
CA GLN A 227 9.73 5.53 16.18
C GLN A 227 9.07 4.16 16.33
N ILE A 228 7.98 4.08 17.10
CA ILE A 228 7.29 2.81 17.38
C ILE A 228 6.73 2.20 16.10
N ASP A 229 6.06 3.01 15.28
CA ASP A 229 5.36 2.55 14.09
C ASP A 229 6.28 2.32 12.89
N LEU A 230 7.39 3.07 12.77
CA LEU A 230 8.21 3.07 11.55
C LEU A 230 9.51 2.28 11.65
N LYS A 231 10.12 2.12 12.84
CA LYS A 231 11.48 1.57 12.97
C LYS A 231 11.69 0.22 12.26
N ASN A 232 10.68 -0.64 12.25
CA ASN A 232 10.74 -1.98 11.65
C ASN A 232 10.20 -2.04 10.21
N LEU A 233 9.70 -0.92 9.70
CA LEU A 233 9.14 -0.81 8.35
C LEU A 233 10.11 -0.12 7.38
N ILE A 234 10.97 0.79 7.87
CA ILE A 234 11.90 1.51 7.00
C ILE A 234 12.96 0.57 6.43
N ILE A 235 13.21 0.72 5.14
CA ILE A 235 14.30 0.09 4.43
C ILE A 235 15.47 1.08 4.42
N GLY A 236 16.42 0.88 5.31
CA GLY A 236 17.50 1.82 5.58
C GLY A 236 17.26 2.64 6.85
N GLU A 237 17.64 3.91 6.84
CA GLU A 237 17.61 4.76 8.04
C GLU A 237 16.30 5.56 8.14
N LEU A 238 15.61 5.41 9.28
CA LEU A 238 14.45 6.22 9.62
C LEU A 238 14.88 7.66 9.89
N GLN A 239 14.33 8.59 9.11
CA GLN A 239 14.58 10.00 9.32
C GLN A 239 13.98 10.50 10.64
N GLU A 240 14.68 11.45 11.27
CA GLU A 240 14.19 12.12 12.46
C GLU A 240 12.87 12.85 12.19
N PHE A 241 11.94 12.74 13.15
CA PHE A 241 10.61 13.33 13.03
C PHE A 241 10.67 14.84 12.76
N ASP A 242 11.52 15.58 13.48
CA ASP A 242 11.61 17.04 13.32
C ASP A 242 12.17 17.46 11.95
N LYS A 243 13.10 16.68 11.39
CA LYS A 243 13.59 16.88 10.02
C LYS A 243 12.45 16.71 9.01
N VAL A 244 11.74 15.59 9.08
CA VAL A 244 10.60 15.29 8.21
C VAL A 244 9.52 16.37 8.30
N LYS A 245 9.15 16.74 9.52
CA LYS A 245 8.16 17.79 9.80
C LYS A 245 8.57 19.13 9.18
N LYS A 246 9.82 19.56 9.40
CA LYS A 246 10.35 20.83 8.89
C LYS A 246 10.31 20.89 7.35
N GLU A 247 10.72 19.82 6.70
CA GLU A 247 10.74 19.74 5.23
C GLU A 247 9.32 19.74 4.64
N LEU A 248 8.40 18.99 5.25
CA LEU A 248 6.98 19.03 4.89
C LEU A 248 6.41 20.45 4.99
N TYR A 249 6.58 21.11 6.13
CA TYR A 249 6.03 22.45 6.35
C TYR A 249 6.59 23.46 5.36
N LYS A 250 7.88 23.38 5.04
CA LYS A 250 8.49 24.23 4.02
C LYS A 250 7.83 24.03 2.66
N LYS A 251 7.58 22.77 2.27
CA LYS A 251 7.03 22.43 0.95
C LYS A 251 5.56 22.81 0.78
N PHE A 252 4.74 22.61 1.81
CA PHE A 252 3.35 23.06 1.80
C PHE A 252 3.25 24.58 1.74
N LYS A 253 4.06 25.31 2.53
CA LYS A 253 4.13 26.78 2.45
C LYS A 253 4.58 27.29 1.08
N SER A 254 5.59 26.66 0.47
CA SER A 254 6.06 27.05 -0.87
C SER A 254 5.08 26.75 -1.99
N ALA A 255 4.13 25.84 -1.76
CA ALA A 255 3.06 25.55 -2.71
C ALA A 255 1.88 26.52 -2.59
N GLU A 256 1.95 27.48 -1.66
CA GLU A 256 0.88 28.43 -1.33
C GLU A 256 -0.40 27.75 -0.80
N ILE A 257 -0.24 26.62 -0.09
CA ILE A 257 -1.35 25.79 0.41
C ILE A 257 -1.49 25.86 1.93
#